data_AF-A0A1S3RE86-F1
#
_entry.id   AF-A0A1S3RE86-F1
#
_cell.length_a   1.000
_cell.length_b   1.000
_cell.length_c   1.000
_cell.angle_alpha   90.00
_cell.angle_beta   90.00
_cell.angle_gamma   90.00
#
_symmetry.space_group_name_H-M   'P 1'
#
loop_
_entity.id
_entity.type
_entity.pdbx_description
1 polymer ?
#
loop_
_entity_poly.entity_id
_entity_poly.type
_entity_poly.pdbx_seq_one_letter_code
_entity_poly.pdbx_strand_id
1 'polypeptide(L)'
;MHTLKYYYWVVNPQDRSGVTPKGLDGPRPNQKEIHSLRAFLLLFVKQLIMKDYGVKEDELQSILNYLLTMHEDDNLMDVLQLLVALMSEHHGSMVQAFDQRNGVRAIYKLLASNSEGIRVQALKVLGYFLKHLPAKRKSEVMLGHGLFSLLNERLMLHSNQFSMTTYNVLFEILTEQICTQVIHKQHPDPDSNVKIVNPRESPLGTPPLNKSPLPTAACLTRHREPPLPYGQCQCYILANKCGA
;
A
#
# COMPACT_ATOMS: atom_id res chain seq x y z
N MET A 1 -2.64 18.77 8.73
CA MET A 1 -3.73 17.78 8.62
C MET A 1 -5.10 18.28 9.08
N HIS A 2 -5.23 18.93 10.25
CA HIS A 2 -6.53 19.46 10.74
C HIS A 2 -7.28 20.30 9.68
N THR A 3 -6.59 21.22 9.02
CA THR A 3 -7.17 22.06 7.97
C THR A 3 -7.82 21.25 6.84
N LEU A 4 -7.16 20.20 6.34
CA LEU A 4 -7.74 19.32 5.32
C LEU A 4 -9.00 18.61 5.81
N LYS A 5 -8.97 18.11 7.04
CA LYS A 5 -10.06 17.33 7.65
C LYS A 5 -11.37 18.12 7.77
N TYR A 6 -11.30 19.37 8.22
CA TYR A 6 -12.50 20.14 8.58
C TYR A 6 -12.97 21.09 7.48
N TYR A 7 -12.07 21.59 6.62
CA TYR A 7 -12.37 22.67 5.68
C TYR A 7 -12.35 22.23 4.21
N TYR A 8 -11.46 21.29 3.83
CA TYR A 8 -11.20 20.94 2.42
C TYR A 8 -11.60 19.49 2.10
N TRP A 9 -12.88 19.17 2.28
CA TRP A 9 -13.49 17.89 1.90
C TRP A 9 -14.18 17.99 0.53
N VAL A 10 -14.34 16.90 -0.22
CA VAL A 10 -15.11 16.94 -1.48
C VAL A 10 -16.58 16.62 -1.22
N VAL A 11 -16.81 15.56 -0.44
CA VAL A 11 -18.11 15.16 0.08
C VAL A 11 -18.15 15.49 1.57
N ASN A 12 -19.31 15.91 2.08
CA ASN A 12 -19.46 16.25 3.50
C ASN A 12 -19.07 15.03 4.38
N PRO A 13 -18.06 15.17 5.28
CA PRO A 13 -17.54 14.06 6.04
C PRO A 13 -18.36 13.70 7.30
N GLN A 14 -19.45 14.40 7.58
CA GLN A 14 -20.27 14.17 8.78
C GLN A 14 -20.84 12.74 8.83
N ASP A 15 -21.34 12.23 7.70
CA ASP A 15 -22.05 10.94 7.67
C ASP A 15 -21.12 9.74 7.78
N ARG A 16 -19.98 9.76 7.06
CA ARG A 16 -19.05 8.63 7.00
C ARG A 16 -17.95 8.69 8.05
N SER A 17 -17.54 9.91 8.45
CA SER A 17 -16.40 10.13 9.35
C SER A 17 -16.80 10.78 10.69
N GLY A 18 -18.06 11.19 10.87
CA GLY A 18 -18.51 11.89 12.08
C GLY A 18 -17.89 13.28 12.26
N VAL A 19 -17.30 13.84 11.21
CA VAL A 19 -16.57 15.11 11.27
C VAL A 19 -17.52 16.24 10.91
N THR A 20 -17.77 17.14 11.87
CA THR A 20 -18.55 18.36 11.60
C THR A 20 -17.73 19.33 10.75
N PRO A 21 -18.18 19.65 9.53
CA PRO A 21 -17.50 20.62 8.66
C PRO A 21 -17.35 21.99 9.30
N LYS A 22 -16.28 22.69 8.92
CA LYS A 22 -16.03 24.09 9.29
C LYS A 22 -15.88 24.96 8.04
N GLY A 23 -16.02 26.28 8.21
CA GLY A 23 -15.92 27.23 7.11
C GLY A 23 -17.12 27.16 6.16
N LEU A 24 -18.32 26.96 6.72
CA LEU A 24 -19.58 26.96 5.97
C LEU A 24 -20.14 28.38 5.75
N ASP A 25 -19.55 29.38 6.40
CA ASP A 25 -19.95 30.77 6.26
C ASP A 25 -19.44 31.32 4.92
N GLY A 26 -20.36 31.58 3.99
CA GLY A 26 -20.08 32.18 2.70
C GLY A 26 -19.92 31.19 1.54
N PRO A 27 -19.52 31.69 0.35
CA PRO A 27 -19.42 30.87 -0.84
C PRO A 27 -18.29 29.85 -0.72
N ARG A 28 -18.63 28.57 -0.89
CA ARG A 28 -17.68 27.48 -0.87
C ARG A 28 -17.07 27.26 -2.26
N PRO A 29 -15.75 27.00 -2.38
CA PRO A 29 -15.15 26.61 -3.65
C PRO A 29 -15.83 25.38 -4.25
N ASN A 30 -15.88 25.32 -5.57
CA ASN A 30 -16.42 24.18 -6.29
C ASN A 30 -15.48 22.97 -6.18
N GLN A 31 -15.93 21.79 -6.61
CA GLN A 31 -15.17 20.55 -6.46
C GLN A 31 -13.78 20.61 -7.12
N LYS A 32 -13.68 21.18 -8.32
CA LYS A 32 -12.40 21.32 -9.04
C LYS A 32 -11.42 22.20 -8.26
N GLU A 33 -11.89 23.33 -7.74
CA GLU A 33 -11.08 24.22 -6.90
C GLU A 33 -10.63 23.54 -5.60
N ILE A 34 -11.52 22.78 -4.95
CA ILE A 34 -11.17 22.00 -3.76
C ILE A 34 -10.05 20.99 -4.05
N HIS A 35 -10.14 20.23 -5.15
CA HIS A 35 -9.07 19.31 -5.52
C HIS A 35 -7.74 20.03 -5.75
N SER A 36 -7.75 21.17 -6.47
CA SER A 36 -6.54 21.97 -6.67
C SER A 36 -5.95 22.49 -5.36
N LEU A 37 -6.79 23.06 -4.47
CA LEU A 37 -6.35 23.58 -3.17
C LEU A 37 -5.75 22.47 -2.30
N ARG A 38 -6.38 21.30 -2.26
CA ARG A 38 -5.86 20.14 -1.52
C ARG A 38 -4.50 19.68 -2.04
N ALA A 39 -4.32 19.61 -3.35
CA ALA A 39 -3.04 19.26 -3.96
C ALA A 39 -1.93 20.24 -3.53
N PHE A 40 -2.18 21.55 -3.62
CA PHE A 40 -1.21 22.56 -3.17
C PHE A 40 -0.93 22.50 -1.66
N LEU A 41 -1.97 22.32 -0.83
CA LEU A 41 -1.81 22.16 0.62
C LEU A 41 -0.95 20.94 0.95
N LEU A 42 -1.15 19.81 0.27
CA LEU A 42 -0.39 18.59 0.52
C LEU A 42 1.05 18.69 0.01
N LEU A 43 1.30 19.39 -1.10
CA LEU A 43 2.66 19.74 -1.52
C LEU A 43 3.37 20.55 -0.44
N PHE A 44 2.71 21.55 0.14
CA PHE A 44 3.28 22.35 1.22
C PHE A 44 3.51 21.52 2.50
N VAL A 45 2.54 20.68 2.89
CA VAL A 45 2.68 19.75 4.03
C VAL A 45 3.88 18.83 3.84
N LYS A 46 4.07 18.27 2.64
CA LYS A 46 5.25 17.45 2.32
C LYS A 46 6.55 18.22 2.59
N GLN A 47 6.67 19.44 2.09
CA GLN A 47 7.87 20.27 2.29
C GLN A 47 8.10 20.59 3.77
N LEU A 48 7.04 20.86 4.54
CA LEU A 48 7.15 21.09 5.98
C LEU A 48 7.63 19.87 6.75
N ILE A 49 7.09 18.70 6.44
CA ILE A 49 7.49 17.43 7.06
C ILE A 49 8.96 17.14 6.78
N MET A 50 9.45 17.52 5.60
CA MET A 50 10.82 17.25 5.16
C MET A 50 11.87 18.29 5.56
N LYS A 51 11.48 19.37 6.24
CA LYS A 51 12.32 20.56 6.45
C LYS A 51 13.63 20.29 7.22
N ASP A 52 13.66 19.29 8.12
CA ASP A 52 14.79 19.04 9.03
C ASP A 52 15.51 17.70 8.74
N TYR A 53 15.67 17.32 7.46
CA TYR A 53 16.36 16.09 7.01
C TYR A 53 15.73 14.74 7.44
N GLY A 54 14.48 14.76 7.89
CA GLY A 54 13.78 13.52 8.24
C GLY A 54 12.37 13.78 8.73
N VAL A 55 11.55 12.73 8.70
CA VAL A 55 10.15 12.83 9.12
C VAL A 55 10.06 12.67 10.63
N LYS A 56 9.52 13.71 11.29
CA LYS A 56 9.23 13.67 12.73
C LYS A 56 8.10 12.68 13.01
N GLU A 57 8.22 11.92 14.07
CA GLU A 57 7.25 10.86 14.40
C GLU A 57 5.82 11.38 14.60
N ASP A 58 5.68 12.59 15.16
CA ASP A 58 4.38 13.23 15.39
C ASP A 58 3.68 13.63 14.08
N GLU A 59 4.46 14.04 13.08
CA GLU A 59 3.92 14.37 11.75
C GLU A 59 3.39 13.13 11.06
N LEU A 60 4.14 12.03 11.10
CA LEU A 60 3.68 10.74 10.58
C LEU A 60 2.46 10.24 11.35
N GLN A 61 2.46 10.36 12.68
CA GLN A 61 1.30 10.01 13.50
C GLN A 61 0.06 10.81 13.08
N SER A 62 0.21 12.10 12.77
CA SER A 62 -0.90 12.91 12.28
C SER A 62 -1.43 12.44 10.92
N ILE A 63 -0.56 11.98 10.01
CA ILE A 63 -0.96 11.39 8.73
C ILE A 63 -1.72 10.08 8.98
N LEU A 64 -1.18 9.19 9.81
CA LEU A 64 -1.79 7.89 10.12
C LEU A 64 -3.16 8.07 10.80
N ASN A 65 -3.29 9.01 11.74
CA ASN A 65 -4.55 9.34 12.39
C ASN A 65 -5.59 9.85 11.39
N TYR A 66 -5.18 10.67 10.42
CA TYR A 66 -6.08 11.09 9.35
C TYR A 66 -6.56 9.90 8.53
N LEU A 67 -5.65 9.03 8.07
CA LEU A 67 -5.99 7.84 7.28
C LEU A 67 -6.87 6.85 8.06
N LEU A 68 -6.72 6.77 9.38
CA LEU A 68 -7.53 5.90 10.25
C LEU A 68 -8.94 6.43 10.49
N THR A 69 -9.13 7.76 10.50
CA THR A 69 -10.40 8.38 10.93
C THR A 69 -11.23 8.99 9.80
N MET A 70 -10.63 9.25 8.64
CA MET A 70 -11.36 9.73 7.46
C MET A 70 -11.88 8.57 6.63
N HIS A 71 -13.01 8.79 5.96
CA HIS A 71 -13.68 7.76 5.16
C HIS A 71 -14.02 8.23 3.76
N GLU A 72 -13.82 9.50 3.42
CA GLU A 72 -14.12 10.03 2.09
C GLU A 72 -12.98 9.66 1.12
N ASP A 73 -13.34 8.98 0.04
CA ASP A 73 -12.38 8.28 -0.83
C ASP A 73 -11.36 9.23 -1.45
N ASP A 74 -11.80 10.40 -1.96
CA ASP A 74 -10.88 11.42 -2.48
C ASP A 74 -9.92 11.90 -1.40
N ASN A 75 -10.44 12.20 -0.20
CA ASN A 75 -9.67 12.67 0.96
C ASN A 75 -8.62 11.66 1.41
N LEU A 76 -8.96 10.38 1.39
CA LEU A 76 -8.04 9.30 1.68
C LEU A 76 -6.99 9.14 0.59
N MET A 77 -7.39 9.20 -0.69
CA MET A 77 -6.48 9.02 -1.82
C MET A 77 -5.35 10.06 -1.80
N ASP A 78 -5.65 11.35 -1.68
CA ASP A 78 -4.60 12.38 -1.71
C ASP A 78 -3.59 12.23 -0.55
N VAL A 79 -4.08 11.93 0.67
CA VAL A 79 -3.21 11.76 1.84
C VAL A 79 -2.41 10.46 1.75
N LEU A 80 -2.98 9.42 1.15
CA LEU A 80 -2.29 8.16 0.91
C LEU A 80 -1.20 8.32 -0.15
N GLN A 81 -1.44 9.12 -1.19
CA GLN A 81 -0.41 9.48 -2.19
C GLN A 81 0.71 10.30 -1.56
N LEU A 82 0.40 11.24 -0.64
CA LEU A 82 1.42 11.91 0.16
C LEU A 82 2.28 10.90 0.93
N LEU A 83 1.66 9.92 1.59
CA LEU A 83 2.39 8.89 2.34
C LEU A 83 3.27 8.02 1.43
N VAL A 84 2.78 7.63 0.24
CA VAL A 84 3.60 6.92 -0.76
C VAL A 84 4.82 7.75 -1.16
N ALA A 85 4.64 9.04 -1.46
CA ALA A 85 5.74 9.93 -1.83
C ALA A 85 6.79 10.06 -0.71
N LEU A 86 6.36 10.23 0.54
CA LEU A 86 7.28 10.31 1.69
C LEU A 86 8.05 9.00 1.87
N MET A 87 7.37 7.85 1.78
CA MET A 87 8.00 6.53 1.89
C MET A 87 9.01 6.26 0.78
N SER A 88 8.73 6.70 -0.46
CA SER A 88 9.62 6.49 -1.60
C SER A 88 10.86 7.38 -1.58
N GLU A 89 10.72 8.63 -1.14
CA GLU A 89 11.80 9.63 -1.19
C GLU A 89 12.68 9.62 0.06
N HIS A 90 12.12 9.21 1.21
CA HIS A 90 12.78 9.34 2.52
C HIS A 90 12.64 8.07 3.38
N HIS A 91 12.85 6.91 2.76
CA HIS A 91 12.62 5.60 3.37
C HIS A 91 13.30 5.38 4.73
N GLY A 92 14.51 5.92 4.98
CA GLY A 92 15.26 5.66 6.21
C GLY A 92 14.50 6.02 7.50
N SER A 93 14.12 7.30 7.66
CA SER A 93 13.36 7.75 8.84
C SER A 93 11.89 7.33 8.77
N MET A 94 11.31 7.29 7.58
CA MET A 94 9.90 6.93 7.38
C MET A 94 9.58 5.49 7.78
N VAL A 95 10.41 4.52 7.39
CA VAL A 95 10.18 3.10 7.70
C VAL A 95 10.25 2.86 9.21
N GLN A 96 11.24 3.46 9.88
CA GLN A 96 11.37 3.36 11.34
C GLN A 96 10.17 3.96 12.07
N ALA A 97 9.80 5.20 11.74
CA ALA A 97 8.67 5.87 12.37
C ALA A 97 7.35 5.13 12.09
N PHE A 98 7.19 4.58 10.88
CA PHE A 98 6.00 3.82 10.49
C PHE A 98 5.86 2.51 11.28
N ASP A 99 6.95 1.77 11.48
CA ASP A 99 6.94 0.55 12.31
C ASP A 99 6.58 0.87 13.76
N GLN A 100 7.25 1.86 14.36
CA GLN A 100 7.04 2.28 15.75
C GLN A 100 5.61 2.77 16.03
N ARG A 101 4.97 3.40 15.05
CA ARG A 101 3.58 3.87 15.16
C ARG A 101 2.54 2.82 14.74
N ASN A 102 2.95 1.56 14.54
CA ASN A 102 2.08 0.48 14.09
C ASN A 102 1.32 0.84 12.80
N GLY A 103 1.99 1.51 11.86
CA GLY A 103 1.40 2.03 10.63
C GLY A 103 0.70 0.97 9.78
N VAL A 104 1.12 -0.30 9.89
CA VAL A 104 0.47 -1.45 9.23
C VAL A 104 -1.02 -1.54 9.58
N ARG A 105 -1.45 -1.10 10.77
CA ARG A 105 -2.88 -1.05 11.14
C ARG A 105 -3.69 -0.14 10.21
N ALA A 106 -3.12 1.00 9.79
CA ALA A 106 -3.77 1.89 8.84
C ALA A 106 -3.90 1.22 7.46
N ILE A 107 -2.90 0.45 7.04
CA ILE A 107 -2.94 -0.30 5.78
C ILE A 107 -4.09 -1.30 5.79
N TYR A 108 -4.24 -2.12 6.84
CA TYR A 108 -5.34 -3.09 6.90
C TYR A 108 -6.73 -2.45 6.85
N LYS A 109 -6.89 -1.28 7.47
CA LYS A 109 -8.13 -0.49 7.38
C LYS A 109 -8.40 -0.05 5.94
N LEU A 110 -7.38 0.47 5.25
CA LEU A 110 -7.50 0.95 3.87
C LEU A 110 -7.70 -0.18 2.86
N LEU A 111 -7.18 -1.37 3.12
CA LEU A 111 -7.41 -2.57 2.29
C LEU A 111 -8.87 -3.04 2.28
N ALA A 112 -9.67 -2.64 3.26
CA ALA A 112 -11.10 -2.89 3.27
C ALA A 112 -11.91 -1.84 2.48
N SER A 113 -11.28 -0.83 1.88
CA SER A 113 -11.97 0.20 1.10
C SER A 113 -12.60 -0.38 -0.17
N ASN A 114 -13.81 0.10 -0.51
CA ASN A 114 -14.48 -0.23 -1.79
C ASN A 114 -13.68 0.28 -3.00
N SER A 115 -12.97 1.39 -2.84
CA SER A 115 -12.11 1.94 -3.88
C SER A 115 -10.87 1.09 -4.08
N GLU A 116 -10.77 0.43 -5.24
CA GLU A 116 -9.58 -0.31 -5.64
C GLU A 116 -8.33 0.58 -5.62
N GLY A 117 -8.43 1.82 -6.08
CA GLY A 117 -7.30 2.75 -6.08
C GLY A 117 -6.71 2.96 -4.67
N ILE A 118 -7.56 3.10 -3.65
CA ILE A 118 -7.12 3.22 -2.26
C ILE A 118 -6.41 1.94 -1.82
N ARG A 119 -6.97 0.77 -2.14
CA ARG A 119 -6.35 -0.52 -1.80
C ARG A 119 -4.98 -0.69 -2.45
N VAL A 120 -4.86 -0.35 -3.73
CA VAL A 120 -3.60 -0.40 -4.49
C VAL A 120 -2.56 0.55 -3.91
N GLN A 121 -2.92 1.79 -3.58
CA GLN A 121 -1.98 2.74 -2.97
C GLN A 121 -1.58 2.32 -1.55
N ALA A 122 -2.49 1.71 -0.78
CA ALA A 122 -2.16 1.15 0.53
C ALA A 122 -1.16 -0.02 0.42
N LEU A 123 -1.32 -0.88 -0.60
CA LEU A 123 -0.33 -1.90 -0.93
C LEU A 123 1.01 -1.29 -1.34
N LYS A 124 1.04 -0.17 -2.06
CA LYS A 124 2.31 0.53 -2.38
C LYS A 124 3.03 1.03 -1.14
N VAL A 125 2.33 1.66 -0.19
CA VAL A 125 2.92 2.04 1.10
C VAL A 125 3.52 0.83 1.82
N LEU A 126 2.76 -0.27 1.87
CA LEU A 126 3.24 -1.52 2.46
C LEU A 126 4.47 -2.06 1.71
N GLY A 127 4.48 -2.03 0.39
CA GLY A 127 5.61 -2.44 -0.43
C GLY A 127 6.87 -1.65 -0.11
N TYR A 128 6.80 -0.33 -0.04
CA TYR A 128 7.94 0.51 0.36
C TYR A 128 8.40 0.20 1.78
N PHE A 129 7.46 0.00 2.71
CA PHE A 129 7.78 -0.39 4.08
C PHE A 129 8.56 -1.71 4.14
N LEU A 130 8.05 -2.75 3.46
CA LEU A 130 8.70 -4.05 3.42
C LEU A 130 10.05 -3.99 2.72
N LYS A 131 10.15 -3.34 1.56
CA LYS A 131 11.40 -3.22 0.81
C LYS A 131 12.58 -2.75 1.66
N HIS A 132 12.35 -1.79 2.55
CA HIS A 132 13.40 -1.15 3.35
C HIS A 132 13.48 -1.63 4.81
N LEU A 133 12.64 -2.58 5.22
CA LEU A 133 12.69 -3.19 6.54
C LEU A 133 13.94 -4.09 6.69
N PRO A 134 14.65 -4.05 7.84
CA PRO A 134 15.72 -5.00 8.14
C PRO A 134 15.21 -6.45 8.09
N ALA A 135 16.02 -7.38 7.57
CA ALA A 135 15.60 -8.76 7.31
C ALA A 135 14.93 -9.44 8.52
N LYS A 136 15.52 -9.34 9.71
CA LYS A 136 14.96 -9.89 10.95
C LYS A 136 13.55 -9.35 11.23
N ARG A 137 13.39 -8.03 11.16
CA ARG A 137 12.11 -7.36 11.43
C ARG A 137 11.09 -7.65 10.33
N LYS A 138 11.52 -7.71 9.06
CA LYS A 138 10.69 -8.15 7.93
C LYS A 138 10.13 -9.55 8.19
N SER A 139 10.94 -10.52 8.62
CA SER A 139 10.47 -11.86 8.95
C SER A 139 9.46 -11.88 10.10
N GLU A 140 9.66 -11.06 11.14
CA GLU A 140 8.68 -10.90 12.23
C GLU A 140 7.34 -10.35 11.72
N VAL A 141 7.36 -9.34 10.86
CA VAL A 141 6.15 -8.77 10.25
C VAL A 141 5.47 -9.78 9.31
N MET A 142 6.23 -10.52 8.50
CA MET A 142 5.68 -11.52 7.57
C MET A 142 5.05 -12.71 8.31
N LEU A 143 5.75 -13.25 9.29
CA LEU A 143 5.42 -14.53 9.93
C LEU A 143 4.67 -14.35 11.25
N GLY A 144 5.17 -13.47 12.11
CA GLY A 144 4.59 -13.23 13.43
C GLY A 144 3.20 -12.62 13.38
N HIS A 145 2.92 -11.80 12.36
CA HIS A 145 1.60 -11.19 12.16
C HIS A 145 0.79 -11.82 11.02
N GLY A 146 1.30 -12.85 10.35
CA GLY A 146 0.60 -13.51 9.25
C GLY A 146 0.22 -12.56 8.11
N LEU A 147 1.09 -11.59 7.77
CA LEU A 147 0.76 -10.47 6.89
C LEU A 147 0.05 -10.92 5.61
N PHE A 148 0.61 -11.92 4.90
CA PHE A 148 0.03 -12.40 3.64
C PHE A 148 -1.36 -13.02 3.80
N SER A 149 -1.63 -13.70 4.92
CA SER A 149 -2.97 -14.23 5.20
C SER A 149 -3.96 -13.09 5.35
N LEU A 150 -3.61 -12.09 6.17
CA LEU A 150 -4.45 -10.92 6.40
C LEU A 150 -4.63 -10.08 5.14
N LEU A 151 -3.60 -9.93 4.31
CA LEU A 151 -3.71 -9.26 3.01
C LEU A 151 -4.70 -9.98 2.10
N ASN A 152 -4.58 -11.30 1.98
CA ASN A 152 -5.48 -12.11 1.18
C ASN A 152 -6.93 -11.99 1.68
N GLU A 153 -7.18 -12.17 2.98
CA GLU A 153 -8.51 -12.02 3.58
C GLU A 153 -9.12 -10.64 3.29
N ARG A 154 -8.34 -9.56 3.43
CA ARG A 154 -8.82 -8.19 3.22
C ARG A 154 -9.11 -7.89 1.75
N LEU A 155 -8.24 -8.32 0.83
CA LEU A 155 -8.45 -8.08 -0.59
C LEU A 155 -9.66 -8.86 -1.13
N MET A 156 -9.90 -10.05 -0.57
CA MET A 156 -11.02 -10.94 -0.92
C MET A 156 -12.39 -10.43 -0.46
N LEU A 157 -12.46 -9.36 0.35
CA LEU A 157 -13.74 -8.74 0.75
C LEU A 157 -14.54 -8.22 -0.45
N HIS A 158 -13.89 -7.85 -1.54
CA HIS A 158 -14.52 -7.16 -2.68
C HIS A 158 -14.62 -8.02 -3.94
N SER A 159 -13.70 -8.97 -4.14
CA SER A 159 -13.67 -9.83 -5.32
C SER A 159 -12.89 -11.10 -5.02
N ASN A 160 -13.34 -12.21 -5.60
CA ASN A 160 -12.63 -13.49 -5.52
C ASN A 160 -11.46 -13.61 -6.52
N GLN A 161 -11.35 -12.66 -7.45
CA GLN A 161 -10.31 -12.58 -8.47
C GLN A 161 -9.59 -11.24 -8.36
N PHE A 162 -8.28 -11.24 -8.60
CA PHE A 162 -7.52 -10.01 -8.64
C PHE A 162 -7.60 -9.38 -10.03
N SER A 163 -7.80 -8.07 -10.05
CA SER A 163 -7.63 -7.28 -11.27
C SER A 163 -6.15 -7.25 -11.67
N MET A 164 -5.86 -6.85 -12.90
CA MET A 164 -4.49 -6.64 -13.34
C MET A 164 -3.74 -5.60 -12.50
N THR A 165 -4.42 -4.52 -12.11
CA THR A 165 -3.83 -3.47 -11.27
C THR A 165 -3.40 -4.01 -9.90
N THR A 166 -4.27 -4.81 -9.26
CA THR A 166 -4.00 -5.43 -7.97
C THR A 166 -2.90 -6.48 -8.08
N TYR A 167 -2.93 -7.30 -9.14
CA TYR A 167 -1.87 -8.26 -9.45
C TYR A 167 -0.51 -7.56 -9.58
N ASN A 168 -0.43 -6.47 -10.35
CA ASN A 168 0.81 -5.76 -10.60
C ASN A 168 1.45 -5.23 -9.30
N VAL A 169 0.67 -4.62 -8.40
CA VAL A 169 1.23 -4.12 -7.13
C VAL A 169 1.67 -5.26 -6.21
N LEU A 170 0.98 -6.41 -6.21
CA LEU A 170 1.44 -7.59 -5.47
C LEU A 170 2.74 -8.15 -6.06
N PHE A 171 2.88 -8.14 -7.38
CA PHE A 171 4.11 -8.53 -8.06
C PHE A 171 5.27 -7.58 -7.76
N GLU A 172 5.04 -6.25 -7.76
CA GLU A 172 6.01 -5.25 -7.32
C GLU A 172 6.51 -5.57 -5.89
N ILE A 173 5.60 -5.94 -4.97
CA ILE A 173 5.95 -6.31 -3.59
C ILE A 173 6.84 -7.55 -3.53
N LEU A 174 6.49 -8.61 -4.27
CA LEU A 174 7.25 -9.87 -4.26
C LEU A 174 8.64 -9.75 -4.89
N THR A 175 8.80 -8.83 -5.83
CA THR A 175 10.08 -8.54 -6.49
C THR A 175 10.86 -7.41 -5.79
N GLU A 176 10.25 -6.78 -4.78
CA GLU A 176 10.74 -5.58 -4.09
C GLU A 176 11.03 -4.38 -5.04
N GLN A 177 10.40 -4.37 -6.22
CA GLN A 177 10.51 -3.33 -7.24
C GLN A 177 9.27 -2.43 -7.23
N ILE A 178 9.10 -1.69 -6.13
CA ILE A 178 7.93 -0.80 -5.96
C ILE A 178 8.06 0.46 -6.81
N CYS A 179 7.05 0.70 -7.64
CA CYS A 179 6.91 1.92 -8.42
C CYS A 179 5.96 2.91 -7.71
N THR A 180 6.16 4.21 -7.87
CA THR A 180 5.20 5.21 -7.37
C THR A 180 3.93 5.26 -8.23
N GLN A 181 4.08 5.03 -9.54
CA GLN A 181 2.96 5.00 -10.49
C GLN A 181 2.15 3.71 -10.39
N VAL A 182 0.85 3.81 -10.66
CA VAL A 182 -0.05 2.65 -10.74
C VAL A 182 -0.03 2.10 -12.15
N ILE A 183 0.28 0.81 -12.29
CA ILE A 183 0.33 0.12 -13.57
C ILE A 183 -0.97 -0.65 -13.76
N HIS A 184 -1.73 -0.30 -14.80
CA HIS A 184 -3.01 -0.94 -15.14
C HIS A 184 -2.91 -2.00 -16.23
N LYS A 185 -1.79 -2.02 -16.97
CA LYS A 185 -1.54 -2.95 -18.07
C LYS A 185 -0.66 -4.10 -17.63
N GLN A 186 -0.54 -5.11 -18.48
CA GLN A 186 0.39 -6.20 -18.23
C GLN A 186 1.83 -5.71 -18.12
N HIS A 187 2.54 -6.18 -17.09
CA HIS A 187 3.97 -5.94 -16.97
C HIS A 187 4.69 -6.62 -18.14
N PRO A 188 5.74 -5.98 -18.70
CA PRO A 188 6.59 -6.66 -19.66
C PRO A 188 7.22 -7.90 -19.01
N ASP A 189 7.55 -8.91 -19.81
CA ASP A 189 8.13 -10.13 -19.30
C ASP A 189 9.36 -9.81 -18.42
N PRO A 190 9.47 -10.42 -17.23
CA PRO A 190 10.54 -10.13 -16.31
C PRO A 190 11.89 -10.44 -16.96
N ASP A 191 12.79 -9.45 -16.95
CA ASP A 191 14.18 -9.66 -17.36
C ASP A 191 14.85 -10.70 -16.45
N SER A 192 15.87 -11.36 -16.96
CA SER A 192 16.71 -12.36 -16.30
C SER A 192 17.27 -11.95 -14.92
N ASN A 193 17.24 -10.66 -14.61
CA ASN A 193 17.69 -10.07 -13.35
C ASN A 193 16.59 -10.00 -12.25
N VAL A 194 15.32 -10.21 -12.59
CA VAL A 194 14.20 -10.15 -11.63
C VAL A 194 14.13 -11.45 -10.84
N LYS A 195 14.35 -11.36 -9.52
CA LYS A 195 14.22 -12.49 -8.60
C LYS A 195 13.01 -12.28 -7.70
N ILE A 196 12.19 -13.32 -7.55
CA ILE A 196 11.17 -13.35 -6.50
C ILE A 196 11.90 -13.52 -5.17
N VAL A 197 11.80 -12.52 -4.30
CA VAL A 197 12.44 -12.55 -3.00
C VAL A 197 11.49 -13.24 -2.02
N ASN A 198 11.86 -14.44 -1.56
CA ASN A 198 11.16 -15.09 -0.47
C ASN A 198 11.71 -14.57 0.87
N PRO A 199 10.90 -13.90 1.71
CA PRO A 199 11.34 -13.37 3.01
C PRO A 199 11.83 -14.42 4.02
N ARG A 200 11.72 -15.72 3.71
CA ARG A 200 12.26 -16.81 4.54
C ARG A 200 13.72 -17.14 4.27
N GLU A 201 14.25 -16.79 3.10
CA GLU A 201 15.63 -17.15 2.76
C GLU A 201 16.54 -15.94 3.00
N SER A 202 17.02 -15.83 4.24
CA SER A 202 18.25 -15.07 4.50
C SER A 202 19.43 -15.81 3.86
N PRO A 203 20.49 -15.12 3.40
CA PRO A 203 21.56 -15.72 2.63
C PRO A 203 22.53 -16.46 3.56
N LEU A 204 22.15 -17.63 4.04
CA LEU A 204 23.09 -18.60 4.61
C LEU A 204 22.90 -19.93 3.88
N GLY A 205 23.59 -20.06 2.74
CA GLY A 205 24.08 -21.35 2.27
C GLY A 205 23.06 -22.36 1.70
N THR A 206 21.91 -21.94 1.19
CA THR A 206 21.08 -22.81 0.33
C THR A 206 21.37 -22.52 -1.15
N PRO A 207 21.57 -23.55 -1.99
CA PRO A 207 21.80 -23.34 -3.42
C PRO A 207 20.55 -22.68 -4.03
N PRO A 208 20.72 -21.80 -5.03
CA PRO A 208 19.59 -21.14 -5.68
C PRO A 208 18.59 -22.19 -6.13
N LEU A 209 17.29 -21.96 -5.86
CA LEU A 209 16.21 -22.74 -6.46
C LEU A 209 16.40 -22.69 -7.97
N ASN A 210 17.03 -23.72 -8.50
CA ASN A 210 17.44 -23.78 -9.89
C ASN A 210 16.15 -23.98 -10.69
N LYS A 211 15.79 -22.97 -11.48
CA LYS A 211 14.83 -23.04 -12.59
C LYS A 211 13.47 -23.65 -12.23
N SER A 212 12.73 -23.00 -11.34
CA SER A 212 11.27 -23.01 -11.51
C SER A 212 10.96 -21.98 -12.59
N PRO A 213 10.25 -22.33 -13.69
CA PRO A 213 9.81 -21.33 -14.65
C PRO A 213 9.04 -20.27 -13.87
N LEU A 214 9.33 -18.99 -14.15
CA LEU A 214 8.38 -17.92 -13.88
C LEU A 214 7.01 -18.43 -14.36
N PRO A 215 5.93 -18.31 -13.58
CA PRO A 215 4.62 -18.69 -14.06
C PRO A 215 4.28 -17.77 -15.24
N THR A 216 4.63 -18.22 -16.44
CA THR A 216 4.02 -17.77 -17.67
C THR A 216 2.55 -18.13 -17.59
N ALA A 217 1.70 -17.36 -18.28
CA ALA A 217 0.25 -17.53 -18.33
C ALA A 217 -0.22 -18.98 -18.65
N ALA A 218 0.68 -19.89 -19.03
CA ALA A 218 0.43 -21.31 -19.23
C ALA A 218 0.20 -22.14 -17.95
N CYS A 219 0.47 -21.63 -16.74
CA CYS A 219 0.20 -22.37 -15.49
C CYS A 219 -1.28 -22.34 -15.05
N LEU A 220 -2.18 -21.75 -15.85
CA LEU A 220 -3.61 -21.58 -15.57
C LEU A 220 -4.47 -22.85 -15.69
N THR A 221 -3.92 -24.05 -15.93
CA THR A 221 -4.73 -25.23 -16.31
C THR A 221 -4.61 -26.48 -15.42
N ARG A 222 -3.84 -26.50 -14.33
CA ARG A 222 -3.79 -27.70 -13.46
C ARG A 222 -4.62 -27.56 -12.18
N HIS A 223 -5.80 -28.16 -12.22
CA HIS A 223 -6.60 -28.44 -11.04
C HIS A 223 -5.96 -29.54 -10.16
N ARG A 224 -5.98 -29.28 -8.84
CA ARG A 224 -5.74 -30.18 -7.69
C ARG A 224 -4.29 -30.57 -7.37
N GLU A 225 -3.72 -29.89 -6.38
CA GLU A 225 -2.69 -30.43 -5.49
C GLU A 225 -2.97 -30.04 -4.01
N PRO A 226 -2.53 -30.85 -3.01
CA PRO A 226 -2.88 -30.73 -1.59
C PRO A 226 -2.28 -29.47 -0.92
N PRO A 227 -2.67 -29.11 0.34
CA PRO A 227 -2.22 -27.86 0.96
C PRO A 227 -0.71 -27.89 1.20
N LEU A 228 -0.03 -26.98 0.51
CA LEU A 228 1.42 -26.86 0.54
C LEU A 228 1.90 -25.96 1.69
N PRO A 229 3.10 -26.20 2.25
CA PRO A 229 3.63 -25.43 3.38
C PRO A 229 3.77 -23.95 3.01
N TYR A 230 3.50 -23.07 3.99
CA TYR A 230 3.40 -21.60 3.93
C TYR A 230 4.37 -20.81 3.01
N GLY A 231 5.52 -21.37 2.62
CA GLY A 231 6.42 -20.77 1.64
C GLY A 231 5.87 -20.75 0.20
N GLN A 232 4.98 -21.70 -0.15
CA GLN A 232 4.28 -21.71 -1.43
C GLN A 232 3.06 -20.80 -1.47
N CYS A 233 2.58 -20.26 -0.34
CA CYS A 233 1.45 -19.32 -0.32
C CYS A 233 1.72 -18.04 -1.11
N GLN A 234 2.97 -17.56 -1.18
CA GLN A 234 3.32 -16.35 -1.93
C GLN A 234 3.14 -16.55 -3.45
N CYS A 235 3.58 -17.70 -3.98
CA CYS A 235 3.30 -18.08 -5.36
C CYS A 235 1.82 -18.46 -5.56
N TYR A 236 1.16 -19.02 -4.56
CA TYR A 236 -0.25 -19.44 -4.63
C TYR A 236 -1.23 -18.26 -4.77
N ILE A 237 -0.94 -17.12 -4.11
CA ILE A 237 -1.74 -15.89 -4.22
C ILE A 237 -1.79 -15.39 -5.67
N LEU A 238 -0.67 -15.48 -6.40
CA LEU A 238 -0.59 -15.05 -7.80
C LEU A 238 -1.01 -16.14 -8.80
N ALA A 239 -0.65 -17.41 -8.56
CA ALA A 239 -0.81 -18.49 -9.53
C ALA A 239 -2.26 -18.95 -9.76
N ASN A 240 -3.15 -18.78 -8.78
CA ASN A 240 -4.51 -19.34 -8.84
C ASN A 240 -5.65 -18.31 -9.02
N LYS A 241 -5.35 -17.01 -9.16
CA LYS A 241 -6.39 -15.96 -9.08
C LYS A 241 -6.29 -14.79 -10.05
N CYS A 242 -5.40 -14.86 -11.03
CA CYS A 242 -5.44 -13.94 -12.18
C CYS A 242 -6.57 -14.42 -13.11
N GLY A 243 -7.70 -13.71 -13.10
CA GLY A 243 -8.78 -13.94 -14.05
C GLY A 243 -8.33 -13.55 -15.46
N ALA A 244 -8.67 -14.36 -16.46
CA ALA A 244 -8.52 -14.03 -17.87
C ALA A 244 -9.40 -12.84 -18.27
#